data_AF-A0A800F627-F1
#
_entry.id   AF-A0A800F627-F1
#
_cell.length_a   1.000
_cell.length_b   1.000
_cell.length_c   1.000
_cell.angle_alpha   90.00
_cell.angle_beta   90.00
_cell.angle_gamma   90.00
#
_symmetry.space_group_name_H-M   'P 1'
#
loop_
_entity.id
_entity.type
_entity.pdbx_description
1 polymer ?
#
loop_
_entity_poly.entity_id
_entity_poly.type
_entity_poly.pdbx_seq_one_letter_code
_entity_poly.pdbx_strand_id
1 'polypeptide(L)' 'MERITKVEEEVEIRSWKVETRQEPRSFQTRLDDWPMDVPGGGIVIRDVAGDLYHVAEPEKLDRRSRTWLWAFVD' A
#
# COMPACT_ATOMS: atom_id res chain seq x y z
N MET A 1 1.53 -1.36 8.22
CA MET A 1 2.23 -2.20 7.23
C MET A 1 3.73 -2.05 7.41
N GLU A 2 4.53 -3.11 7.33
CA GLU A 2 6.00 -3.03 7.51
C GLU A 2 6.81 -3.24 6.23
N ARG A 3 6.32 -4.06 5.30
CA ARG A 3 6.99 -4.33 4.02
C ARG A 3 5.99 -4.73 2.95
N ILE A 4 6.22 -4.30 1.71
CA ILE A 4 5.48 -4.77 0.52
C ILE A 4 6.30 -5.88 -0.13
N THR A 5 5.75 -7.09 -0.17
CA THR A 5 6.44 -8.26 -0.72
C THR A 5 6.09 -8.49 -2.19
N LYS A 6 4.89 -8.09 -2.62
CA LYS A 6 4.44 -8.21 -4.00
C LYS A 6 3.37 -7.17 -4.34
N VAL A 7 3.41 -6.68 -5.56
CA VAL A 7 2.33 -5.93 -6.20
C VAL A 7 2.13 -6.54 -7.58
N GLU A 8 0.90 -6.92 -7.89
CA GLU A 8 0.50 -7.44 -9.20
C GLU A 8 -0.67 -6.61 -9.71
N GLU A 9 -0.58 -6.17 -10.96
CA GLU A 9 -1.66 -5.47 -11.63
C GLU A 9 -2.40 -6.45 -12.54
N GLU A 10 -3.73 -6.44 -12.42
CA GLU A 10 -4.68 -7.15 -13.25
C GLU A 10 -5.63 -6.12 -13.89
N VAL A 11 -6.64 -6.56 -14.64
CA VAL A 11 -7.62 -5.64 -15.24
C VAL A 11 -8.36 -4.91 -14.12
N GLU A 12 -8.20 -3.58 -14.07
CA GLU A 12 -8.83 -2.64 -13.11
C GLU A 12 -8.42 -2.79 -11.63
N ILE A 13 -7.65 -3.81 -11.27
CA ILE A 13 -7.28 -4.12 -9.88
C ILE A 13 -5.76 -4.22 -9.70
N ARG A 14 -5.28 -3.80 -8.52
CA ARG A 14 -3.93 -4.03 -8.03
C ARG A 14 -3.98 -4.90 -6.77
N SER A 15 -3.33 -6.05 -6.82
CA SER A 15 -3.21 -6.99 -5.71
C SER A 15 -1.91 -6.76 -4.94
N TRP A 16 -2.03 -6.50 -3.64
CA TRP A 16 -0.92 -6.22 -2.74
C TRP A 16 -0.69 -7.41 -1.81
N LYS A 17 0.57 -7.77 -1.60
CA LYS A 17 1.00 -8.67 -0.52
C LYS A 17 1.97 -7.93 0.37
N VAL A 18 1.68 -7.95 1.67
CA VAL A 18 2.41 -7.17 2.66
C VAL A 18 2.71 -8.00 3.90
N GLU A 19 3.80 -7.65 4.56
CA GLU A 19 4.09 -8.14 5.89
C GLU A 19 3.65 -7.12 6.93
N THR A 20 3.08 -7.65 8.01
CA THR A 20 2.72 -6.89 9.19
C THR A 20 3.38 -7.54 10.41
N ARG A 21 3.41 -6.83 11.54
CA ARG A 21 3.92 -7.35 12.81
C ARG A 21 3.23 -8.64 13.28
N GLN A 22 1.98 -8.82 12.90
CA GLN A 22 1.15 -9.94 13.35
C GLN A 22 1.27 -11.10 12.37
N GLU A 23 0.98 -10.85 11.10
CA GLU A 23 0.96 -11.86 10.04
C GLU A 23 1.04 -11.23 8.64
N PRO A 24 1.42 -12.00 7.60
CA PRO A 24 1.29 -11.54 6.22
C PRO A 24 -0.18 -11.28 5.86
N ARG A 25 -0.43 -10.20 5.10
CA ARG A 25 -1.77 -9.85 4.62
C ARG A 25 -1.76 -9.62 3.12
N SER A 26 -2.92 -9.80 2.49
CA SER A 26 -3.16 -9.43 1.10
C SER A 26 -4.41 -8.56 1.02
N PHE A 27 -4.41 -7.59 0.11
CA PHE A 27 -5.56 -6.73 -0.17
C PHE A 27 -5.53 -6.26 -1.62
N GLN A 28 -6.65 -5.73 -2.10
CA GLN A 28 -6.82 -5.29 -3.49
C GLN A 28 -7.27 -3.84 -3.53
N THR A 29 -6.66 -3.04 -4.40
CA THR A 29 -7.10 -1.66 -4.69
C THR A 29 -7.57 -1.58 -6.13
N ARG A 30 -8.36 -0.56 -6.48
CA ARG A 30 -8.54 -0.23 -7.90
C ARG A 30 -7.23 0.33 -8.46
N LEU A 31 -7.02 0.23 -9.78
CA LEU A 31 -5.82 0.81 -10.41
C LEU A 31 -5.77 2.33 -10.30
N ASP A 32 -6.94 2.98 -10.31
CA ASP A 32 -7.15 4.43 -10.25
C ASP A 32 -7.36 4.97 -8.83
N ASP A 33 -7.38 4.10 -7.81
CA ASP A 33 -7.44 4.52 -6.40
C ASP A 33 -6.01 4.56 -5.85
N TRP A 34 -5.42 5.75 -5.90
CA TRP A 34 -4.04 6.00 -5.53
C TRP A 34 -3.91 6.17 -4.00
N PRO A 35 -2.80 5.72 -3.39
CA PRO A 35 -2.46 6.05 -2.02
C PRO A 35 -2.51 7.56 -1.74
N MET A 36 -3.05 7.95 -0.58
CA MET A 36 -3.22 9.35 -0.18
C MET A 36 -2.34 9.67 1.02
N ASP A 37 -1.67 10.82 1.00
CA ASP A 37 -1.01 11.38 2.18
C ASP A 37 -2.04 11.75 3.25
N VAL A 38 -1.67 11.54 4.52
CA VAL A 38 -2.53 11.90 5.67
C VAL A 38 -2.01 13.18 6.32
N PRO A 39 -2.88 14.12 6.71
CA PRO A 39 -2.49 15.25 7.56
C PRO A 39 -1.87 14.74 8.87
N GLY A 40 -0.60 15.10 9.11
CA GLY A 40 0.18 14.58 10.25
C GLY A 40 1.21 13.51 9.88
N GLY A 41 1.30 13.15 8.59
CA GLY A 41 2.29 12.21 8.07
C GLY A 41 1.73 10.81 7.81
N GLY A 42 2.47 10.04 7.03
CA GLY A 42 2.05 8.71 6.61
C GLY A 42 1.16 8.70 5.38
N ILE A 43 0.88 7.49 4.89
CA ILE A 43 0.10 7.23 3.68
C ILE A 43 -1.03 6.25 4.01
N VAL A 44 -2.21 6.49 3.47
CA VAL A 44 -3.35 5.58 3.54
C VAL A 44 -3.63 4.99 2.17
N ILE A 45 -3.84 3.68 2.16
CA ILE A 45 -4.27 2.93 0.99
C ILE A 45 -5.67 2.39 1.28
N ARG A 46 -6.63 2.67 0.41
CA ARG A 46 -8.00 2.13 0.53
C ARG A 46 -8.16 0.93 -0.38
N ASP A 47 -8.69 -0.16 0.16
CA ASP A 47 -8.96 -1.36 -0.62
C ASP A 47 -10.36 -1.32 -1.27
N VAL A 48 -10.66 -2.32 -2.11
CA VAL A 48 -11.95 -2.44 -2.81
C VAL A 48 -13.15 -2.66 -1.89
N ALA A 49 -12.93 -3.14 -0.66
CA ALA A 49 -13.96 -3.31 0.37
C ALA A 49 -14.18 -2.01 1.18
N GLY A 50 -13.30 -1.02 1.04
CA GLY A 50 -13.33 0.24 1.76
C GLY A 50 -12.45 0.26 3.02
N ASP A 51 -11.69 -0.82 3.29
CA ASP A 51 -10.78 -0.88 4.43
C ASP A 51 -9.56 0.01 4.17
N LEU A 52 -9.08 0.66 5.24
CA LEU A 52 -7.97 1.59 5.19
C LEU A 52 -6.69 0.97 5.78
N TYR A 53 -5.65 0.89 4.96
CA TYR A 53 -4.33 0.45 5.32
C TYR A 53 -3.42 1.65 5.56
N HIS A 54 -3.09 1.91 6.83
CA HIS A 54 -2.19 2.99 7.21
C HIS A 54 -0.72 2.55 7.21
N VAL A 55 0.09 3.33 6.52
CA VAL A 55 1.55 3.29 6.50
C VAL A 55 2.05 4.52 7.27
N ALA A 56 2.25 4.37 8.57
CA ALA A 56 2.55 5.52 9.44
C ALA A 56 3.91 6.18 9.16
N GLU A 57 4.90 5.40 8.75
CA GLU A 57 6.29 5.84 8.56
C GLU A 57 6.80 5.30 7.20
N PRO A 58 6.27 5.80 6.06
CA PRO A 58 6.58 5.29 4.73
C PRO A 58 8.08 5.40 4.40
N GLU A 59 8.79 6.36 5.00
CA GLU A 59 10.24 6.52 4.90
C GLU A 59 11.04 5.37 5.53
N LYS A 60 10.47 4.65 6.50
CA LYS A 60 11.09 3.47 7.12
C LYS A 60 10.92 2.19 6.33
N LEU A 61 10.07 2.20 5.29
CA LEU A 61 9.95 1.07 4.38
C LEU A 61 11.28 0.83 3.65
N ASP A 62 11.57 -0.45 3.36
CA ASP A 62 12.71 -0.78 2.53
C ASP A 62 12.59 -0.11 1.14
N ARG A 63 13.73 0.05 0.46
CA ARG A 63 13.78 0.76 -0.81
C ARG A 63 12.81 0.17 -1.85
N ARG A 64 12.63 -1.15 -1.86
CA ARG A 64 11.76 -1.85 -2.81
C ARG A 64 10.30 -1.52 -2.55
N SER A 65 9.88 -1.56 -1.30
CA SER A 65 8.54 -1.22 -0.85
C SER A 65 8.21 0.24 -1.13
N ARG A 66 9.17 1.16 -0.91
CA ARG A 66 9.01 2.58 -1.28
C ARG A 66 8.87 2.76 -2.78
N THR A 67 9.63 2.04 -3.60
CA THR A 67 9.47 2.10 -5.06
C THR A 67 8.08 1.65 -5.49
N TRP A 68 7.53 0.58 -4.91
CA TRP A 68 6.15 0.18 -5.19
C TRP A 68 5.15 1.22 -4.73
N LEU A 69 5.30 1.73 -3.51
CA LEU A 69 4.36 2.71 -2.97
C LEU A 69 4.38 4.01 -3.78
N TRP A 70 5.57 4.55 -4.06
CA TRP A 70 5.78 5.81 -4.79
C TRP A 70 5.57 5.71 -6.30
N ALA A 71 5.57 4.51 -6.89
CA ALA A 71 5.10 4.35 -8.26
C ALA A 71 3.61 4.74 -8.42
N PHE A 72 2.91 4.87 -7.28
CA PHE A 72 1.50 5.20 -7.21
C PHE A 72 1.19 6.42 -6.31
N VAL A 73 2.20 7.19 -5.90
CA VAL A 73 1.96 8.50 -5.25
C VAL A 73 2.21 9.55 -6.34
N ASP A 74 1.21 10.38 -6.63
CA ASP A 74 1.37 11.54 -7.55
C ASP A 74 2.28 12.62 -6.94
#